data_AF-A0A950BBS6-F1
#
_entry.id   AF-A0A950BBS6-F1
#
_cell.length_a   1.000
_cell.length_b   1.000
_cell.length_c   1.000
_cell.angle_alpha   90.00
_cell.angle_beta   90.00
_cell.angle_gamma   90.00
#
_symmetry.space_group_name_H-M   'P 1'
#
loop_
_entity.id
_entity.type
_entity.pdbx_description
1 polymer ?
#
loop_
_entity_poly.entity_id
_entity_poly.type
_entity_poly.pdbx_seq_one_letter_code
_entity_poly.pdbx_strand_id
1 'polypeptide(L)' 'VWSVVQALLVVLLCAAYGGLIEMLQAMFTTTRGAEWLDALANTLGAALAVLLWQGLLAVCKNRS' A
#
# COMPACT_ATOMS: atom_id res chain seq x y z
N VAL A 1 -12.77 11.00 -7.86
CA VAL A 1 -11.96 9.85 -8.33
C VAL A 1 -10.57 10.37 -8.62
N TRP A 2 -9.55 9.80 -7.98
CA TRP A 2 -8.15 10.15 -8.23
C TRP A 2 -7.72 9.73 -9.64
N SER A 3 -6.75 10.44 -10.19
CA SER A 3 -6.11 10.03 -11.44
C SER A 3 -5.26 8.77 -11.23
N VAL A 4 -4.93 8.06 -12.33
CA VAL A 4 -4.03 6.89 -12.29
C VAL A 4 -2.68 7.26 -11.68
N VAL A 5 -2.15 8.44 -11.99
CA VAL A 5 -0.88 8.91 -11.42
C VAL A 5 -0.97 9.08 -9.91
N GLN A 6 -2.03 9.72 -9.41
CA GLN A 6 -2.25 9.88 -7.96
C GLN A 6 -2.37 8.53 -7.26
N ALA A 7 -3.13 7.60 -7.85
CA ALA A 7 -3.29 6.24 -7.34
C ALA A 7 -1.94 5.50 -7.26
N LEU A 8 -1.13 5.56 -8.32
CA LEU A 8 0.19 4.94 -8.37
C LEU A 8 1.15 5.55 -7.34
N LEU A 9 1.16 6.88 -7.19
CA LEU A 9 2.00 7.55 -6.21
C LEU A 9 1.67 7.11 -4.78
N VAL A 10 0.40 6.93 -4.46
CA VAL A 10 -0.02 6.42 -3.14
C VAL A 10 0.46 4.98 -2.93
N VAL A 11 0.28 4.10 -3.92
CA VAL A 11 0.75 2.70 -3.81
C VAL A 11 2.27 2.65 -3.62
N LEU A 12 3.02 3.40 -4.42
CA LEU A 12 4.48 3.46 -4.32
C LEU A 12 4.95 4.00 -2.98
N LEU A 13 4.31 5.04 -2.46
CA LEU A 13 4.63 5.61 -1.15
C LEU A 13 4.40 4.57 -0.04
N CYS A 14 3.25 3.88 -0.07
CA CYS A 14 2.94 2.84 0.92
C CYS A 14 3.89 1.64 0.82
N ALA A 15 4.24 1.20 -0.39
CA ALA A 15 5.19 0.11 -0.60
C ALA A 15 6.59 0.47 -0.11
N ALA A 16 7.07 1.69 -0.41
CA ALA A 16 8.36 2.18 0.05
C ALA A 16 8.40 2.32 1.59
N TYR A 17 7.32 2.83 2.18
CA TYR A 17 7.19 2.92 3.64
C TYR A 17 7.16 1.53 4.29
N GLY A 18 6.40 0.58 3.76
CA GLY A 18 6.36 -0.80 4.25
C GLY A 18 7.73 -1.49 4.17
N GLY A 19 8.42 -1.36 3.04
CA GLY A 19 9.77 -1.89 2.87
C GLY A 19 10.80 -1.25 3.80
N LEU A 20 10.68 0.05 4.09
CA LEU A 20 11.51 0.71 5.10
C LEU A 20 11.27 0.10 6.49
N ILE A 21 10.01 -0.11 6.88
CA ILE A 21 9.68 -0.73 8.17
C ILE A 21 10.23 -2.16 8.27
N GLU A 22 10.18 -2.95 7.20
CA GLU A 22 10.79 -4.28 7.16
C GLU A 22 12.31 -4.23 7.34
N MET A 23 12.98 -3.28 6.69
CA MET A 23 14.43 -3.10 6.86
C MET A 23 14.77 -2.69 8.30
N LEU A 24 13.97 -1.81 8.91
CA LEU A 24 14.12 -1.46 10.33
C LEU A 24 13.85 -2.65 11.23
N GLN A 25 12.85 -3.47 10.92
CA GLN A 25 12.52 -4.68 11.68
C GLN A 25 13.69 -5.68 11.66
N ALA A 26 14.33 -5.88 10.50
CA ALA A 26 15.52 -6.72 10.36
C ALA A 26 16.73 -6.19 11.16
N MET A 27 16.87 -4.87 11.29
CA MET A 27 18.01 -4.27 12.01
C MET A 27 17.79 -4.18 13.53
N PHE A 28 16.54 -3.98 13.97
CA PHE A 28 16.25 -3.61 15.36
C PHE A 28 15.50 -4.69 16.15
N THR A 29 15.16 -5.82 15.53
CA THR A 29 14.48 -6.92 16.23
C THR A 29 15.24 -8.23 16.06
N THR A 30 15.16 -9.11 17.06
CA THR A 30 15.85 -10.41 17.06
C THR A 30 14.95 -11.58 16.67
N THR A 31 13.62 -11.36 16.64
CA THR A 31 12.60 -12.39 16.37
C THR A 31 11.88 -12.18 15.04
N ARG A 32 12.17 -11.09 14.32
CA ARG A 32 11.56 -10.78 13.03
C ARG A 32 12.66 -10.34 12.05
N GLY A 33 12.55 -10.80 10.80
CA GLY A 33 13.45 -10.45 9.71
C GLY A 33 12.72 -9.69 8.61
N ALA A 34 13.48 -9.13 7.67
CA ALA A 34 12.91 -8.59 6.43
C ALA A 34 12.56 -9.76 5.51
N GLU A 35 11.27 -10.04 5.35
CA GLU A 35 10.76 -11.13 4.54
C GLU A 35 10.19 -10.59 3.23
N TRP A 36 10.60 -11.16 2.10
CA TRP A 36 10.11 -10.72 0.79
C TRP A 36 8.58 -10.83 0.64
N LEU A 37 7.97 -11.78 1.36
CA LEU A 37 6.52 -11.95 1.38
C LEU A 37 5.82 -10.80 2.11
N ASP A 38 6.46 -10.18 3.11
CA ASP A 38 5.91 -9.03 3.81
C ASP A 38 5.94 -7.80 2.88
N ALA A 39 7.02 -7.60 2.12
CA ALA A 39 7.12 -6.51 1.14
C ALA A 39 6.04 -6.63 0.06
N LEU A 40 5.82 -7.86 -0.41
CA LEU A 40 4.77 -8.17 -1.38
C LEU A 40 3.38 -7.92 -0.77
N ALA A 41 3.13 -8.37 0.46
CA ALA A 41 1.85 -8.18 1.14
C ALA A 41 1.53 -6.69 1.35
N ASN A 42 2.52 -5.89 1.77
CA ASN A 42 2.40 -4.45 1.93
C ASN A 42 2.04 -3.75 0.61
N THR A 43 2.72 -4.14 -0.48
CA THR A 43 2.48 -3.58 -1.81
C THR A 43 1.10 -3.96 -2.36
N LEU A 44 0.70 -5.23 -2.24
CA LEU A 44 -0.61 -5.72 -2.67
C LEU A 44 -1.74 -5.11 -1.83
N GLY A 45 -1.56 -5.00 -0.52
CA GLY A 45 -2.52 -4.37 0.38
C GLY A 45 -2.75 -2.90 0.03
N ALA A 46 -1.69 -2.14 -0.25
CA ALA A 46 -1.79 -0.76 -0.69
C ALA A 46 -2.54 -0.63 -2.03
N ALA A 47 -2.22 -1.48 -3.00
CA ALA A 47 -2.92 -1.52 -4.29
C ALA A 47 -4.41 -1.82 -4.13
N LEU A 48 -4.76 -2.83 -3.32
CA LEU A 48 -6.13 -3.21 -3.04
C LEU A 48 -6.91 -2.08 -2.35
N ALA A 49 -6.30 -1.42 -1.36
CA ALA A 49 -6.91 -0.30 -0.64
C ALA A 49 -7.27 0.86 -1.61
N VAL A 50 -6.35 1.20 -2.52
CA VAL A 50 -6.60 2.23 -3.53
C VAL A 50 -7.74 1.84 -4.48
N LEU A 51 -7.79 0.59 -4.95
CA LEU A 51 -8.87 0.10 -5.81
C LEU A 51 -10.23 0.16 -5.12
N LEU A 52 -10.31 -0.33 -3.88
CA LEU A 52 -11.55 -0.32 -3.10
C LEU A 52 -12.05 1.10 -2.83
N TRP A 53 -11.15 2.01 -2.44
CA TRP A 53 -11.48 3.41 -2.18
C TRP A 53 -11.98 4.12 -3.44
N GLN A 54 -11.29 3.95 -4.56
CA GLN A 54 -11.67 4.54 -5.84
C GLN A 54 -13.01 3.99 -6.33
N GLY A 55 -13.25 2.69 -6.15
CA GLY A 55 -14.54 2.05 -6.42
C GLY A 55 -15.67 2.63 -5.57
N LEU A 56 -15.45 2.79 -4.26
CA LEU A 56 -16.40 3.42 -3.35
C LEU A 56 -16.73 4.86 -3.80
N LEU A 57 -15.70 5.67 -4.08
CA LEU A 57 -15.89 7.04 -4.55
C LEU A 57 -16.65 7.11 -5.88
N ALA A 58 -16.42 6.16 -6.79
CA ALA A 58 -17.14 6.08 -8.06
C ALA A 58 -18.62 5.77 -7.83
N VAL A 59 -18.94 4.83 -6.94
CA VAL A 59 -20.34 4.49 -6.57
C VAL A 59 -21.03 5.69 -5.92
N CYS A 60 -20.38 6.38 -4.99
CA CYS A 60 -20.95 7.56 -4.33
C CYS A 60 -21.19 8.70 -5.32
N LYS A 61 -20.26 8.94 -6.25
CA LYS A 61 -20.42 9.97 -7.29
C LYS A 61 -21.59 9.67 -8.23
N ASN A 62 -21.84 8.39 -8.53
CA ASN A 62 -22.94 7.97 -9.42
C ASN A 62 -24.33 8.04 -8.76
N ARG A 63 -24.40 8.35 -7.46
CA ARG A 63 -25.62 8.44 -6.64
C ARG A 63 -26.02 9.88 -6.29
N SER A 64 -25.23 10.88 -6.69
CA SER A 64 -25.46 12.32 -6.48
C SER A 64 -25.79 13.02 -7.79
#